data_AF-A0A810Q3D0-F1
#
_entry.id   AF-A0A810Q3D0-F1
#
_cell.length_a   1.000
_cell.length_b   1.000
_cell.length_c   1.000
_cell.angle_alpha   90.00
_cell.angle_beta   90.00
_cell.angle_gamma   90.00
#
_symmetry.space_group_name_H-M   'P 1'
#
loop_
_entity.id
_entity.type
_entity.pdbx_description
1 polymer ?
#
loop_
_entity_poly.entity_id
_entity_poly.type
_entity_poly.pdbx_seq_one_letter_code
_entity_poly.pdbx_strand_id
1 'polypeptide(L)'
;MEITERVAYLKGLAEGMELNTDKREGKLLAAIIDVLEDIALELEDIQDEQAELADGLDAVSDDLEDVEDVVFDEYDEEDDDEDCYATTCPTCEETIYFDESILEDGEVICPNCGEKLEFDLSGVEEEDDSEEESQE
;
A
#
# COMPACT_ATOMS: atom_id res chain seq x y z
N MET A 1 31.95 0.92 -2.88
CA MET A 1 32.79 0.00 -2.12
C MET A 1 31.84 -0.79 -1.27
N GLU A 2 31.67 -2.05 -1.64
CA GLU A 2 30.67 -2.93 -1.03
C GLU A 2 30.97 -3.14 0.45
N ILE A 3 29.95 -3.53 1.22
CA ILE A 3 30.12 -3.78 2.66
C ILE A 3 31.16 -4.87 2.88
N THR A 4 31.13 -5.93 2.07
CA THR A 4 32.13 -7.02 2.04
C THR A 4 33.55 -6.50 1.82
N GLU A 5 33.77 -5.59 0.86
CA GLU A 5 35.08 -4.96 0.60
C GLU A 5 35.57 -4.13 1.80
N ARG A 6 34.66 -3.41 2.47
CA ARG A 6 34.98 -2.60 3.65
C ARG A 6 35.33 -3.47 4.86
N VAL A 7 34.64 -4.58 5.05
CA VAL A 7 34.95 -5.54 6.13
C VAL A 7 36.26 -6.26 5.85
N ALA A 8 36.53 -6.67 4.61
CA ALA A 8 37.81 -7.25 4.19
C ALA A 8 38.97 -6.27 4.43
N TYR A 9 38.77 -4.98 4.17
CA TYR A 9 39.75 -3.95 4.50
C TYR A 9 40.00 -3.85 6.01
N LEU A 10 38.96 -3.89 6.85
CA LEU A 10 39.11 -3.88 8.32
C LEU A 10 39.87 -5.11 8.84
N LYS A 11 39.59 -6.29 8.27
CA LYS A 11 40.29 -7.54 8.59
C LYS A 11 41.77 -7.46 8.25
N GLY A 12 42.10 -7.00 7.03
CA GLY A 12 43.49 -6.76 6.62
C GLY A 12 44.21 -5.71 7.48
N LEU A 13 43.50 -4.68 7.93
CA LEU A 13 44.06 -3.66 8.81
C LEU A 13 44.33 -4.21 10.22
N ALA A 14 43.44 -5.06 10.75
CA ALA A 14 43.64 -5.74 12.02
C ALA A 14 44.84 -6.72 11.98
N GLU A 15 45.02 -7.44 10.88
CA GLU A 15 46.18 -8.29 10.64
C GLU A 15 47.47 -7.47 10.54
N GLY A 16 47.48 -6.39 9.75
CA GLY A 16 48.64 -5.52 9.55
C GLY A 16 49.07 -4.73 10.81
N MET A 17 48.14 -4.52 11.74
CA MET A 17 48.42 -3.89 13.04
C MET A 17 48.92 -4.87 14.11
N GLU A 18 49.02 -6.16 13.79
CA GLU A 18 49.35 -7.22 14.76
C GLU A 18 48.44 -7.16 16.00
N LEU A 19 47.12 -7.14 15.76
CA LEU A 19 46.13 -7.05 16.83
C LEU A 19 46.40 -8.13 17.90
N ASN A 20 46.71 -7.69 19.13
CA ASN A 20 47.05 -8.61 20.21
C ASN A 20 45.77 -9.27 20.76
N THR A 21 45.47 -10.46 20.24
CA THR A 21 44.33 -11.29 20.63
C THR A 21 44.54 -12.06 21.95
N ASP A 22 45.63 -11.85 22.67
CA ASP A 22 45.79 -12.38 24.03
C ASP A 22 45.06 -11.51 25.06
N LYS A 23 44.93 -10.21 24.77
CA LYS A 23 44.20 -9.26 25.60
C LYS A 23 42.70 -9.35 25.36
N ARG A 24 41.91 -9.03 26.40
CA ARG A 24 40.44 -9.09 26.37
C ARG A 24 39.88 -8.19 25.26
N GLU A 25 40.47 -7.02 25.07
CA GLU A 25 40.10 -6.03 24.07
C GLU A 25 40.38 -6.54 22.65
N GLY A 26 41.52 -7.21 22.42
CA GLY A 26 41.85 -7.78 21.11
C GLY A 26 40.96 -8.96 20.72
N LYS A 27 40.61 -9.82 21.69
CA LYS A 27 39.62 -10.90 21.47
C LYS A 27 38.26 -10.34 21.09
N LEU A 28 37.81 -9.27 21.77
CA LEU A 28 36.54 -8.62 21.46
C LEU A 28 36.56 -8.02 20.06
N LEU A 29 37.62 -7.29 19.70
CA LEU A 29 37.74 -6.68 18.37
C LEU A 29 37.80 -7.73 17.24
N ALA A 30 38.52 -8.83 17.44
CA ALA A 30 38.54 -9.94 16.49
C ALA A 30 37.14 -10.53 16.28
N ALA A 31 36.43 -10.84 17.38
CA ALA A 31 35.06 -11.36 17.32
C ALA A 31 34.09 -10.38 16.65
N ILE A 32 34.26 -9.06 16.85
CA ILE A 32 33.46 -8.05 16.16
C ILE A 32 33.72 -8.07 14.65
N ILE A 33 34.98 -8.19 14.22
CA ILE A 33 35.34 -8.25 12.79
C ILE A 33 34.75 -9.51 12.16
N ASP A 34 34.81 -10.66 12.83
CA ASP A 34 34.22 -11.91 12.34
C ASP A 34 32.69 -11.78 12.17
N VAL A 35 31.99 -11.23 13.18
CA VAL A 35 30.54 -10.99 13.08
C VAL A 35 30.20 -10.00 11.97
N LEU A 36 31.03 -8.99 11.73
CA LEU A 36 30.83 -8.06 10.62
C LEU A 36 31.02 -8.73 9.25
N GLU A 37 31.86 -9.75 9.15
CA GLU A 37 32.04 -10.55 7.92
C GLU A 37 30.80 -11.40 7.66
N ASP A 38 30.29 -12.08 8.69
CA ASP A 38 29.05 -12.85 8.59
C ASP A 38 27.86 -11.95 8.18
N ILE A 39 27.71 -10.78 8.82
CA ILE A 39 26.67 -9.80 8.46
C ILE A 39 26.84 -9.29 7.02
N ALA A 40 28.08 -9.08 6.57
CA ALA A 40 28.31 -8.59 5.22
C ALA A 40 27.88 -9.61 4.16
N LEU A 41 28.11 -10.90 4.42
CA LEU A 41 27.67 -12.00 3.55
C LEU A 41 26.15 -12.18 3.59
N GLU A 42 25.54 -12.20 4.78
CA GLU A 42 24.07 -12.29 4.90
C GLU A 42 23.36 -11.12 4.21
N LEU A 43 23.95 -9.92 4.25
CA LEU A 43 23.41 -8.76 3.53
C LEU A 43 23.49 -8.90 2.01
N GLU A 44 24.52 -9.55 1.49
CA GLU A 44 24.64 -9.84 0.05
C GLU A 44 23.57 -10.86 -0.37
N ASP A 45 23.42 -11.94 0.39
CA ASP A 45 22.38 -12.95 0.15
C ASP A 45 20.96 -12.32 0.17
N ILE A 46 20.68 -11.43 1.14
CA ILE A 46 19.38 -10.72 1.21
C ILE A 46 19.15 -9.81 0.00
N GLN A 47 20.20 -9.17 -0.53
CA GLN A 47 20.07 -8.32 -1.71
C GLN A 47 19.70 -9.13 -2.94
N ASP A 48 20.31 -10.30 -3.11
CA ASP A 48 19.99 -11.23 -4.19
C ASP A 48 18.54 -11.75 -4.06
N GLU A 49 18.12 -12.18 -2.87
CA GLU A 49 16.74 -12.61 -2.61
C GLU A 49 15.72 -11.48 -2.85
N GLN A 50 16.05 -10.22 -2.51
CA GLN A 50 15.18 -9.09 -2.80
C GLN A 50 15.07 -8.79 -4.29
N ALA A 51 16.14 -8.98 -5.06
CA ALA A 51 16.08 -8.83 -6.50
C ALA A 51 15.15 -9.88 -7.11
N GLU A 52 15.25 -11.15 -6.68
CA GLU A 52 14.34 -12.21 -7.13
C GLU A 52 12.88 -11.92 -6.73
N LEU A 53 12.65 -11.37 -5.53
CA LEU A 53 11.30 -10.99 -5.10
C LEU A 53 10.74 -9.83 -5.92
N ALA A 54 11.57 -8.85 -6.30
CA ALA A 54 11.17 -7.73 -7.15
C ALA A 54 10.71 -8.24 -8.53
N ASP A 55 11.49 -9.12 -9.15
CA ASP A 55 11.12 -9.76 -10.41
C ASP A 55 9.80 -10.55 -10.29
N GLY A 56 9.60 -11.24 -9.16
CA GLY A 56 8.35 -11.96 -8.87
C GLY A 56 7.15 -11.02 -8.68
N LEU A 57 7.36 -9.85 -8.09
CA LEU A 57 6.32 -8.84 -7.90
C LEU A 57 5.92 -8.20 -9.23
N ASP A 58 6.91 -7.91 -10.10
CA ASP A 58 6.65 -7.39 -11.44
C ASP A 58 5.79 -8.38 -12.25
N ALA A 59 6.11 -9.67 -12.20
CA ALA A 59 5.31 -10.70 -12.86
C ALA A 59 3.85 -10.76 -12.34
N VAL A 60 3.65 -10.63 -11.03
CA VAL A 60 2.30 -10.58 -10.44
C VAL A 60 1.57 -9.30 -10.84
N SER A 61 2.27 -8.18 -10.94
CA SER A 61 1.69 -6.91 -11.40
C SER A 61 1.19 -7.04 -12.84
N ASP A 62 2.01 -7.59 -13.74
CA ASP A 62 1.63 -7.83 -15.14
C ASP A 62 0.40 -8.77 -15.24
N ASP A 63 0.39 -9.86 -14.45
CA ASP A 63 -0.76 -10.79 -14.42
C ASP A 63 -2.05 -10.11 -13.90
N LEU A 64 -1.93 -9.11 -13.02
CA LEU A 64 -3.09 -8.36 -12.51
C LEU A 64 -3.59 -7.30 -13.48
N GLU A 65 -2.73 -6.73 -14.32
CA GLU A 65 -3.12 -5.82 -15.40
C GLU A 65 -4.09 -6.53 -16.37
N ASP A 66 -3.78 -7.76 -16.76
CA ASP A 66 -4.67 -8.59 -17.59
C ASP A 66 -6.05 -8.83 -16.94
N VAL A 67 -6.09 -8.96 -15.60
CA VAL A 67 -7.35 -9.13 -14.86
C VAL A 67 -8.11 -7.81 -14.77
N GLU A 68 -7.40 -6.69 -14.58
CA GLU A 68 -7.99 -5.36 -14.58
C GLU A 68 -8.68 -5.08 -15.90
N ASP A 69 -8.02 -5.34 -17.03
CA ASP A 69 -8.60 -5.20 -18.35
C ASP A 69 -9.87 -6.07 -18.49
N VAL A 70 -9.83 -7.35 -18.12
CA VAL A 70 -11.02 -8.22 -18.23
C VAL A 70 -12.16 -7.76 -17.33
N VAL A 71 -11.87 -7.24 -16.14
CA VAL A 71 -12.87 -6.89 -15.13
C VAL A 71 -13.39 -5.48 -15.29
N PHE A 72 -12.61 -4.53 -15.78
CA PHE A 72 -12.98 -3.11 -15.82
C PHE A 72 -13.15 -2.56 -17.24
N ASP A 73 -12.53 -3.15 -18.27
CA ASP A 73 -12.69 -2.71 -19.67
C ASP A 73 -14.10 -3.07 -20.23
N GLU A 74 -14.85 -3.96 -19.56
CA GLU A 74 -16.27 -4.25 -19.88
C GLU A 74 -17.25 -3.25 -19.22
N TYR A 75 -16.79 -2.39 -18.29
CA TYR A 75 -17.62 -1.41 -17.58
C TYR A 75 -17.45 0.04 -18.08
N ASP A 76 -16.62 0.27 -19.11
CA ASP A 76 -16.37 1.61 -19.68
C ASP A 76 -17.24 1.91 -20.94
N GLU A 77 -18.16 1.00 -21.30
CA GLU A 77 -19.14 1.19 -22.40
C GLU A 77 -20.61 1.31 -21.94
N GLU A 78 -20.90 1.27 -20.64
CA GLU A 78 -22.20 1.71 -20.12
C GLU A 78 -21.97 2.86 -19.13
N ASP A 79 -22.45 4.02 -19.57
CA ASP A 79 -22.79 5.21 -18.79
C ASP A 79 -23.62 4.79 -17.55
N ASP A 80 -22.97 4.21 -16.54
CA ASP A 80 -23.57 4.09 -15.21
C ASP A 80 -23.41 5.47 -14.56
N ASP A 81 -24.28 6.37 -15.00
CA ASP A 81 -24.91 7.40 -14.19
C ASP A 81 -25.68 6.73 -13.00
N GLU A 82 -25.07 5.76 -12.31
CA GLU A 82 -25.55 5.29 -11.03
C GLU A 82 -25.12 6.36 -10.03
N ASP A 83 -26.01 7.34 -9.82
CA ASP A 83 -25.79 8.50 -8.97
C ASP A 83 -25.20 8.08 -7.61
N CYS A 84 -23.88 8.18 -7.49
CA CYS A 84 -23.14 7.83 -6.28
C CYS A 84 -23.08 9.03 -5.35
N TYR A 85 -23.76 8.93 -4.22
CA TYR A 85 -23.81 9.97 -3.20
C TYR A 85 -22.76 9.73 -2.12
N ALA A 86 -22.16 10.81 -1.60
CA ALA A 86 -21.17 10.74 -0.54
C ALA A 86 -21.54 11.64 0.64
N THR A 87 -21.34 11.13 1.85
CA THR A 87 -21.44 11.92 3.08
C THR A 87 -20.31 11.58 4.04
N THR A 88 -20.04 12.46 5.00
CA THR A 88 -19.02 12.21 6.03
C THR A 88 -19.71 11.76 7.30
N CYS A 89 -19.30 10.60 7.83
CA CYS A 89 -19.81 10.09 9.09
C CYS A 89 -19.41 11.05 10.24
N PRO A 90 -20.35 11.57 11.04
CA PRO A 90 -20.05 12.50 12.14
C PRO A 90 -19.32 11.83 13.32
N THR A 91 -19.31 10.50 13.39
CA THR A 91 -18.75 9.75 14.51
C THR A 91 -17.29 9.36 14.30
N CYS A 92 -16.93 8.91 13.09
CA CYS A 92 -15.58 8.45 12.77
C CYS A 92 -14.87 9.29 11.70
N GLU A 93 -15.52 10.34 11.20
CA GLU A 93 -14.99 11.27 10.19
C GLU A 93 -14.60 10.61 8.86
N GLU A 94 -15.10 9.39 8.61
CA GLU A 94 -14.87 8.65 7.37
C GLU A 94 -15.88 9.07 6.31
N THR A 95 -15.43 9.24 5.07
CA THR A 95 -16.33 9.46 3.93
C THR A 95 -16.95 8.13 3.52
N ILE A 96 -18.26 8.10 3.47
CA ILE A 96 -19.04 6.94 3.04
C ILE A 96 -19.71 7.24 1.71
N TYR A 97 -19.82 6.20 0.87
CA TYR A 97 -20.41 6.24 -0.46
C TYR A 97 -21.62 5.30 -0.48
N PHE A 98 -22.72 5.71 -1.12
CA PHE A 98 -23.96 4.95 -1.21
C PHE A 98 -24.75 5.36 -2.47
N ASP A 99 -25.59 4.44 -2.94
CA ASP A 99 -26.46 4.59 -4.11
C ASP A 99 -27.85 5.16 -3.73
N GLU A 100 -28.68 5.44 -4.75
CA GLU A 100 -30.04 5.95 -4.59
C GLU A 100 -30.95 5.00 -3.79
N SER A 101 -30.75 3.68 -3.89
CA SER A 101 -31.58 2.70 -3.17
C SER A 101 -31.43 2.80 -1.64
N ILE A 102 -30.24 3.13 -1.18
CA ILE A 102 -29.96 3.37 0.25
C ILE A 102 -30.54 4.72 0.71
N LEU A 103 -30.60 5.71 -0.17
CA LEU A 103 -31.26 6.99 0.11
C LEU A 103 -32.78 6.84 0.26
N GLU A 104 -33.43 6.03 -0.59
CA GLU A 104 -34.86 5.74 -0.50
C GLU A 104 -35.25 5.07 0.82
N ASP A 105 -34.39 4.18 1.34
CA ASP A 105 -34.58 3.53 2.64
C ASP A 105 -34.46 4.53 3.82
N GLY A 106 -33.87 5.71 3.59
CA GLY A 106 -33.75 6.81 4.56
C GLY A 106 -32.73 6.57 5.67
N GLU A 107 -31.97 5.47 5.61
CA GLU A 107 -30.97 5.09 6.61
C GLU A 107 -29.77 4.35 6.00
N VAL A 108 -28.55 4.71 6.41
CA VAL A 108 -27.32 3.98 6.06
C VAL A 108 -26.50 3.65 7.30
N ILE A 109 -25.87 2.47 7.32
CA ILE A 109 -24.95 2.08 8.37
C ILE A 109 -23.53 2.41 7.93
N CYS A 110 -22.81 3.21 8.70
CA CYS A 110 -21.42 3.50 8.42
C CYS A 110 -20.59 2.20 8.46
N PRO A 111 -19.87 1.83 7.37
CA PRO A 111 -19.10 0.59 7.31
C PRO A 111 -17.87 0.59 8.24
N ASN A 112 -17.37 1.78 8.60
CA ASN A 112 -16.19 1.91 9.45
C ASN A 112 -16.51 1.76 10.96
N CYS A 113 -17.61 2.36 11.43
CA CYS A 113 -17.93 2.39 12.87
C CYS A 113 -19.25 1.72 13.27
N GLY A 114 -20.11 1.36 12.29
CA GLY A 114 -21.41 0.74 12.54
C GLY A 114 -22.49 1.70 13.07
N GLU A 115 -22.22 3.01 13.08
CA GLU A 115 -23.22 4.03 13.43
C GLU A 115 -24.28 4.12 12.33
N LYS A 116 -25.55 4.24 12.73
CA LYS A 116 -26.68 4.39 11.82
C LYS A 116 -26.91 5.88 11.55
N LEU A 117 -26.86 6.27 10.29
CA LEU A 117 -27.10 7.62 9.82
C LEU A 117 -28.49 7.67 9.19
N GLU A 118 -29.33 8.59 9.63
CA GLU A 118 -30.67 8.82 9.11
C GLU A 118 -30.67 10.07 8.22
N PHE A 119 -31.28 9.97 7.03
CA PHE A 119 -31.40 11.07 6.07
C PHE A 119 -32.83 11.62 6.07
N ASP A 120 -32.98 12.93 6.28
CA ASP A 120 -34.27 13.59 6.23
C ASP A 120 -34.50 14.20 4.83
N LEU A 121 -35.27 13.49 4.00
CA LEU A 121 -35.61 13.91 2.64
C LEU A 121 -36.80 14.90 2.59
N SER A 122 -37.40 15.27 3.74
CA SER A 122 -38.62 16.10 3.78
C SER A 122 -38.45 17.55 3.32
N GLY A 123 -37.22 17.97 3.01
CA GLY A 123 -36.88 19.31 2.53
C GLY A 123 -36.48 19.41 1.06
N VAL A 124 -36.51 18.33 0.30
CA VAL A 124 -36.20 18.33 -1.14
C VAL A 124 -37.52 18.50 -1.89
N GLU A 125 -37.73 19.68 -2.50
CA GLU A 125 -38.89 19.92 -3.38
C GLU A 125 -38.65 19.17 -4.70
N GLU A 126 -39.55 18.25 -5.08
CA GLU A 126 -39.58 17.65 -6.42
C GLU A 126 -39.78 18.77 -7.45
N GLU A 127 -38.74 19.13 -8.21
CA GLU A 127 -38.91 19.91 -9.43
C GLU A 127 -39.57 18.99 -10.46
N ASP A 128 -40.91 18.99 -10.46
CA ASP A 128 -41.80 18.38 -11.45
C ASP A 128 -41.43 18.90 -12.86
N ASP A 129 -40.65 18.14 -13.62
CA ASP A 129 -40.30 18.42 -15.02
C ASP A 129 -41.51 18.15 -15.93
N SER A 130 -42.54 18.99 -15.78
CA SER A 130 -43.75 18.97 -16.61
C SER A 130 -43.49 19.70 -17.93
N GLU A 131 -43.28 18.89 -18.98
CA GLU A 131 -43.40 19.14 -20.42
C GLU A 131 -43.68 20.59 -20.89
N GLU A 132 -42.77 21.18 -21.68
CA GLU A 132 -43.16 21.95 -22.87
C GLU A 132 -42.36 21.50 -24.10
N GLU A 133 -42.97 20.59 -24.89
CA GLU A 133 -42.76 20.55 -26.33
C GLU A 133 -43.01 21.95 -26.92
N SER A 134 -42.01 22.58 -27.53
CA SER A 134 -42.26 23.50 -28.63
C SER A 134 -41.14 23.46 -29.67
N GLN A 135 -41.52 22.89 -30.83
CA GLN A 135 -40.84 22.96 -32.11
C GLN A 135 -40.78 24.42 -32.60
N GLU A 136 -39.59 24.91 -32.98
CA GLU A 136 -39.24 25.46 -34.32
C GLU A 136 -37.79 25.97 -34.36
#